data_AF-A0A9D6SBF9-F1
#
_entry.id   AF-A0A9D6SBF9-F1
#
_cell.length_a   1.000
_cell.length_b   1.000
_cell.length_c   1.000
_cell.angle_alpha   90.00
_cell.angle_beta   90.00
_cell.angle_gamma   90.00
#
_symmetry.space_group_name_H-M   'P 1'
#
loop_
_entity.id
_entity.type
_entity.pdbx_description
1 polymer ?
#
loop_
_entity_poly.entity_id
_entity_poly.type
_entity_poly.pdbx_seq_one_letter_code
_entity_poly.pdbx_strand_id
1 'polypeptide(L)'
;PAARRYAVNLGIAFQLTNILRDLTADAGRGRVYLPAEDLRRFGYAESDLLARRYSPAFVELMRFQAGRARNFFRACRASLGREDRGKLYAAEVMRRTYEKVLARIEACGYDVFRNRVRLPGRQKLWIAGRTWVALRVLP
;
A
#
# COMPACT_ATOMS: atom_id res chain seq x y z
N PRO A 1 15.35 12.22 -14.64
CA PRO A 1 15.40 12.57 -13.19
C PRO A 1 14.06 12.45 -12.45
N ALA A 2 12.99 13.08 -12.95
CA ALA A 2 11.62 13.02 -12.37
C ALA A 2 11.02 11.60 -12.40
N ALA A 3 11.07 10.92 -13.54
CA ALA A 3 10.60 9.54 -13.69
C ALA A 3 11.30 8.54 -12.73
N ARG A 4 12.60 8.72 -12.48
CA ARG A 4 13.34 7.90 -11.50
C ARG A 4 12.81 8.10 -10.08
N ARG A 5 12.63 9.36 -9.65
CA ARG A 5 12.06 9.68 -8.32
C ARG A 5 10.64 9.13 -8.17
N TYR A 6 9.82 9.28 -9.22
CA TYR A 6 8.49 8.68 -9.27
C TYR A 6 8.55 7.16 -9.06
N ALA A 7 9.39 6.46 -9.83
CA ALA A 7 9.52 5.01 -9.75
C ALA A 7 9.99 4.52 -8.38
N VAL A 8 10.99 5.19 -7.79
CA VAL A 8 11.50 4.86 -6.45
C VAL A 8 10.41 5.05 -5.39
N ASN A 9 9.74 6.19 -5.38
CA ASN A 9 8.65 6.45 -4.42
C ASN A 9 7.50 5.46 -4.60
N LEU A 10 7.15 5.13 -5.85
CA LEU A 10 6.09 4.16 -6.15
C LEU A 10 6.46 2.75 -5.65
N GLY A 11 7.70 2.31 -5.91
CA GLY A 11 8.20 1.01 -5.47
C GLY A 11 8.16 0.85 -3.95
N ILE A 12 8.60 1.88 -3.21
CA ILE A 12 8.56 1.86 -1.74
C ILE A 12 7.11 1.82 -1.24
N ALA A 13 6.22 2.64 -1.79
CA ALA A 13 4.81 2.64 -1.42
C ALA A 13 4.15 1.26 -1.63
N PHE A 14 4.50 0.57 -2.73
CA PHE A 14 4.02 -0.78 -3.00
C PHE A 14 4.54 -1.80 -2.00
N GLN A 15 5.83 -1.77 -1.69
CA GLN A 15 6.41 -2.73 -0.75
C GLN A 15 5.83 -2.57 0.64
N LEU A 16 5.69 -1.34 1.14
CA LEU A 16 5.02 -1.08 2.40
C LEU A 16 3.58 -1.60 2.39
N THR A 17 2.83 -1.35 1.32
CA THR A 17 1.44 -1.84 1.20
C THR A 17 1.36 -3.36 1.11
N ASN A 18 2.31 -4.02 0.43
CA ASN A 18 2.39 -5.48 0.34
C ASN A 18 2.66 -6.10 1.72
N ILE A 19 3.64 -5.57 2.46
CA ILE A 19 3.96 -6.02 3.83
C ILE A 19 2.69 -5.97 4.70
N LEU A 20 1.94 -4.87 4.67
CA LEU A 20 0.72 -4.73 5.48
C LEU A 20 -0.40 -5.67 5.03
N ARG A 21 -0.57 -5.87 3.72
CA ARG A 21 -1.61 -6.74 3.17
C ARG A 21 -1.37 -8.21 3.50
N ASP A 22 -0.10 -8.64 3.50
CA ASP A 22 0.28 -10.05 3.51
C ASP A 22 0.73 -10.57 4.88
N LEU A 23 0.61 -9.76 5.95
CA LEU A 23 0.97 -10.14 7.33
C LEU A 23 0.48 -11.53 7.75
N THR A 24 -0.77 -11.87 7.41
CA THR A 24 -1.36 -13.19 7.73
C THR A 24 -0.59 -14.34 7.08
N ALA A 25 -0.25 -14.18 5.79
CA ALA A 25 0.48 -15.19 5.03
C ALA A 25 1.94 -15.29 5.48
N ASP A 26 2.56 -14.15 5.77
CA ASP A 26 3.96 -14.08 6.23
C ASP A 26 4.11 -14.65 7.64
N ALA A 27 3.22 -14.30 8.57
CA ALA A 27 3.17 -14.90 9.90
C ALA A 27 2.97 -16.42 9.85
N GLY A 28 2.14 -16.91 8.92
CA GLY A 28 1.95 -18.35 8.69
C GLY A 28 3.22 -19.08 8.20
N ARG A 29 4.23 -18.34 7.76
CA ARG A 29 5.55 -18.83 7.36
C ARG A 29 6.63 -18.51 8.38
N GLY A 30 6.26 -18.01 9.56
CA GLY A 30 7.21 -17.56 10.59
C GLY A 30 8.01 -16.32 10.20
N ARG A 31 7.48 -15.46 9.32
CA ARG A 31 8.20 -14.27 8.81
C ARG A 31 7.57 -12.98 9.30
N VAL A 32 8.43 -12.04 9.66
CA VAL A 32 8.05 -10.68 10.06
C VAL A 32 8.88 -9.66 9.28
N TYR A 33 8.20 -8.83 8.48
CA TYR A 33 8.82 -7.78 7.66
C TYR A 33 8.58 -6.37 8.20
N LEU A 34 7.80 -6.22 9.27
CA LEU A 34 7.66 -4.94 9.96
C LEU A 34 8.95 -4.63 10.72
N PRO A 35 9.43 -3.36 10.72
CA PRO A 35 10.64 -3.02 11.45
C PRO A 35 10.49 -3.28 12.95
N ALA A 36 11.48 -3.96 13.54
CA ALA A 36 11.47 -4.30 14.96
C ALA A 36 11.42 -3.07 15.88
N GLU A 37 11.99 -1.95 15.44
CA GLU A 37 11.88 -0.66 16.13
C GLU A 37 10.45 -0.14 16.20
N ASP A 38 9.65 -0.34 15.14
CA ASP A 38 8.25 0.07 15.12
C ASP A 38 7.41 -0.86 16.01
N LEU A 39 7.68 -2.18 15.98
CA LEU A 39 7.07 -3.14 16.91
C LEU A 39 7.27 -2.71 18.37
N ARG A 40 8.53 -2.41 18.76
CA ARG A 40 8.85 -1.91 20.10
C ARG A 40 8.18 -0.57 20.40
N ARG A 41 8.23 0.39 19.45
CA ARG A 41 7.64 1.72 19.60
C ARG A 41 6.16 1.69 19.96
N PHE A 42 5.41 0.76 19.37
CA PHE A 42 3.98 0.62 19.60
C PHE A 42 3.63 -0.43 20.66
N GLY A 43 4.63 -1.05 21.32
CA GLY A 43 4.41 -2.06 22.34
C GLY A 43 3.73 -3.33 21.81
N TYR A 44 4.01 -3.71 20.57
CA TYR A 44 3.43 -4.89 19.93
C TYR A 44 4.52 -5.94 19.70
N ALA A 45 4.39 -7.10 20.34
CA ALA A 45 5.43 -8.12 20.28
C ALA A 45 5.45 -8.84 18.93
N GLU A 46 6.63 -9.30 18.51
CA GLU A 46 6.76 -10.13 17.31
C GLU A 46 5.95 -11.44 17.43
N SER A 47 5.95 -12.05 18.62
CA SER A 47 5.15 -13.24 18.92
C SER A 47 3.65 -12.99 18.80
N ASP A 48 3.18 -11.78 19.13
CA ASP A 48 1.78 -11.39 18.94
C ASP A 48 1.43 -11.30 17.45
N LEU A 49 2.35 -10.78 16.62
CA LEU A 49 2.19 -10.73 15.17
C LEU A 49 2.12 -12.14 14.57
N LEU A 50 3.04 -13.03 14.98
CA LEU A 50 3.07 -14.42 14.54
C LEU A 50 1.80 -15.18 14.97
N ALA A 51 1.29 -14.89 16.17
CA ALA A 51 0.01 -15.40 16.67
C ALA A 51 -1.21 -14.66 16.10
N ARG A 52 -1.02 -13.68 15.20
CA ARG A 52 -2.07 -12.88 14.55
C ARG A 52 -3.02 -12.21 15.55
N ARG A 53 -2.48 -11.71 16.66
CA ARG A 53 -3.27 -11.07 17.71
C ARG A 53 -3.63 -9.65 17.30
N TYR A 54 -4.92 -9.42 17.08
CA TYR A 54 -5.45 -8.09 16.82
C TYR A 54 -5.66 -7.33 18.15
N SER A 55 -5.06 -6.15 18.28
CA SER A 55 -5.08 -5.34 19.50
C SER A 55 -5.02 -3.84 19.19
N PRO A 56 -5.30 -2.94 20.15
CA PRO A 56 -5.11 -1.50 19.94
C PRO A 56 -3.68 -1.13 19.52
N ALA A 57 -2.66 -1.76 20.13
CA ALA A 57 -1.26 -1.59 19.76
C ALA A 57 -0.99 -1.97 18.29
N PHE A 58 -1.57 -3.07 17.83
CA PHE A 58 -1.51 -3.48 16.42
C PHE A 58 -2.15 -2.43 15.50
N VAL A 59 -3.32 -1.90 15.87
CA VAL A 59 -4.02 -0.88 15.06
C VAL A 59 -3.18 0.39 14.93
N GLU A 60 -2.58 0.87 16.02
CA GLU A 60 -1.70 2.05 15.98
C GLU A 60 -0.44 1.81 15.15
N LEU A 61 0.19 0.64 15.30
CA LEU A 61 1.30 0.21 14.46
C LEU A 61 0.90 0.22 12.97
N MET A 62 -0.19 -0.45 12.62
CA MET A 62 -0.68 -0.54 11.23
C MET A 62 -1.01 0.84 10.65
N ARG A 63 -1.63 1.72 11.45
CA ARG A 63 -1.92 3.11 11.06
C ARG A 63 -0.64 3.89 10.77
N PHE A 64 0.37 3.75 11.61
CA PHE A 64 1.68 4.38 11.40
C PHE A 64 2.31 3.91 10.09
N GLN A 65 2.32 2.59 9.84
CA GLN A 65 2.85 2.00 8.62
C GLN A 65 2.10 2.44 7.36
N ALA A 66 0.76 2.44 7.43
CA ALA A 66 -0.09 2.92 6.36
C ALA A 66 0.15 4.41 6.07
N GLY A 67 0.41 5.20 7.11
CA GLY A 67 0.85 6.59 7.00
C GLY A 67 2.14 6.74 6.19
N ARG A 68 3.14 5.88 6.42
CA ARG A 68 4.39 5.87 5.62
C ARG A 68 4.10 5.58 4.15
N ALA A 69 3.32 4.54 3.85
CA ALA A 69 2.93 4.21 2.48
C ALA A 69 2.19 5.38 1.80
N ARG A 70 1.26 6.02 2.51
CA ARG A 70 0.57 7.24 2.05
C ARG A 70 1.53 8.37 1.71
N ASN A 71 2.55 8.60 2.54
CA ASN A 71 3.55 9.65 2.30
C ASN A 71 4.31 9.39 0.99
N PHE A 72 4.74 8.14 0.74
CA PHE A 72 5.39 7.77 -0.51
C PHE A 72 4.45 7.87 -1.73
N PHE A 73 3.17 7.52 -1.60
CA PHE A 73 2.20 7.77 -2.67
C PHE A 73 2.03 9.27 -2.98
N ARG A 74 2.02 10.13 -1.96
CA ARG A 74 1.98 11.60 -2.15
C ARG A 74 3.26 12.10 -2.85
N ALA A 75 4.42 11.68 -2.38
CA ALA A 75 5.71 12.04 -3.00
C ALA A 75 5.82 11.58 -4.46
N CYS A 76 5.32 10.36 -4.75
CA CYS A 76 5.18 9.83 -6.11
C CYS A 76 4.33 10.76 -6.99
N ARG A 77 3.13 11.17 -6.55
CA ARG A 77 2.28 12.11 -7.31
C ARG A 77 2.94 13.46 -7.55
N ALA A 78 3.69 13.97 -6.58
CA ALA A 78 4.40 15.24 -6.69
C ALA A 78 5.63 15.16 -7.61
N SER A 79 6.15 13.95 -7.88
CA SER A 79 7.39 13.76 -8.65
C SER A 79 7.21 13.88 -10.17
N LEU A 80 5.99 13.86 -10.69
CA LEU A 80 5.72 13.80 -12.14
C LEU A 80 4.64 14.79 -12.56
N GLY A 81 4.98 15.66 -13.53
CA GLY A 81 4.03 16.55 -14.22
C GLY A 81 3.01 15.76 -15.04
N ARG A 82 1.88 16.40 -15.39
CA ARG A 82 0.76 15.71 -16.08
C ARG A 82 1.16 15.13 -17.43
N GLU A 83 2.00 15.84 -18.19
CA GLU A 83 2.45 15.46 -19.54
C GLU A 83 3.22 14.14 -19.57
N ASP A 84 4.02 13.85 -18.54
CA ASP A 84 4.80 12.62 -18.46
C ASP A 84 3.99 11.41 -17.96
N ARG A 85 2.82 11.63 -17.33
CA ARG A 85 2.00 10.54 -16.76
C ARG A 85 1.41 9.64 -17.83
N GLY A 86 1.10 10.19 -19.01
CA GLY A 86 0.59 9.42 -20.14
C GLY A 86 1.58 8.34 -20.61
N LYS A 87 2.88 8.64 -20.56
CA LYS A 87 3.97 7.70 -20.91
C LYS A 87 4.14 6.60 -19.85
N LEU A 88 3.70 6.85 -18.62
CA LEU A 88 3.76 5.92 -17.49
C LEU A 88 2.39 5.32 -17.14
N TYR A 89 1.52 5.13 -18.13
CA TYR A 89 0.16 4.61 -17.95
C TYR A 89 0.12 3.35 -17.06
N ALA A 90 0.94 2.35 -17.34
CA ALA A 90 0.98 1.11 -16.55
C ALA A 90 1.32 1.38 -15.08
N ALA A 91 2.28 2.26 -14.82
CA ALA A 91 2.67 2.64 -13.47
C ALA A 91 1.55 3.41 -12.75
N GLU A 92 0.82 4.28 -13.45
CA GLU A 92 -0.36 4.98 -12.89
C GLU A 92 -1.52 4.02 -12.57
N VAL A 93 -1.76 3.01 -13.42
CA VAL A 93 -2.74 1.97 -13.13
C VAL A 93 -2.34 1.20 -11.86
N MET A 94 -1.07 0.82 -11.74
CA MET A 94 -0.58 0.16 -10.53
C MET A 94 -0.69 1.08 -9.30
N ARG A 95 -0.31 2.37 -9.41
CA ARG A 95 -0.41 3.35 -8.34
C ARG A 95 -1.82 3.40 -7.78
N ARG A 96 -2.81 3.63 -8.65
CA ARG A 96 -4.24 3.68 -8.28
C ARG A 96 -4.74 2.36 -7.71
N THR A 97 -4.27 1.22 -8.24
CA THR A 97 -4.61 -0.11 -7.71
C THR A 97 -4.13 -0.26 -6.28
N TYR A 98 -2.86 0.06 -5.99
CA TYR A 98 -2.29 -0.10 -4.67
C TYR A 98 -2.79 0.93 -3.66
N GLU A 99 -3.07 2.17 -4.07
CA GLU A 99 -3.77 3.13 -3.21
C GLU A 99 -5.13 2.58 -2.75
N LYS A 100 -5.85 1.90 -3.65
CA LYS A 100 -7.12 1.29 -3.31
C LYS A 100 -6.97 0.04 -2.43
N VAL A 101 -5.86 -0.69 -2.54
CA VAL A 101 -5.51 -1.75 -1.58
C VAL A 101 -5.27 -1.15 -0.20
N LEU A 102 -4.43 -0.12 -0.11
CA LEU A 102 -4.13 0.56 1.15
C LEU A 102 -5.40 1.12 1.80
N ALA A 103 -6.25 1.80 1.03
CA ALA A 103 -7.53 2.30 1.51
C ALA A 103 -8.46 1.19 2.02
N ARG A 104 -8.39 -0.03 1.46
CA ARG A 104 -9.14 -1.18 1.99
C ARG A 104 -8.60 -1.71 3.29
N ILE A 105 -7.27 -1.72 3.46
CA ILE A 105 -6.65 -2.05 4.75
C ILE A 105 -7.16 -1.09 5.82
N GLU A 106 -7.20 0.21 5.51
CA GLU A 106 -7.71 1.24 6.41
C GLU A 106 -9.21 1.10 6.69
N ALA A 107 -10.01 0.84 5.65
CA ALA A 107 -11.46 0.71 5.76
C ALA A 107 -11.92 -0.52 6.57
N CYS A 108 -11.12 -1.59 6.61
CA CYS A 108 -11.40 -2.75 7.47
C CYS A 108 -10.81 -2.61 8.87
N GLY A 109 -10.51 -1.39 9.32
CA GLY A 109 -9.91 -1.13 10.63
C GLY A 109 -8.55 -1.76 10.81
N TYR A 110 -7.79 -1.99 9.73
CA TYR A 110 -6.50 -2.68 9.71
C TYR A 110 -6.54 -4.17 10.09
N ASP A 111 -7.72 -4.78 10.30
CA ASP A 111 -7.85 -6.21 10.63
C ASP A 111 -7.62 -7.11 9.40
N VAL A 112 -6.37 -7.17 8.95
CA VAL A 112 -5.90 -8.02 7.83
C VAL A 112 -5.80 -9.50 8.19
N PHE A 113 -5.92 -9.83 9.48
CA PHE A 113 -5.93 -11.22 9.96
C PHE A 113 -7.25 -11.90 9.62
N ARG A 114 -8.38 -11.20 9.81
CA ARG A 114 -9.71 -11.71 9.46
C ARG A 114 -10.12 -11.36 8.04
N ASN A 115 -9.67 -10.22 7.51
CA ASN A 115 -10.11 -9.73 6.21
C ASN A 115 -9.07 -9.96 5.13
N ARG A 116 -9.46 -10.69 4.08
CA ARG A 116 -8.62 -10.85 2.89
C ARG A 116 -8.68 -9.61 2.00
N VAL A 117 -7.74 -8.68 2.20
CA VAL A 117 -7.68 -7.44 1.42
C VAL A 117 -7.20 -7.72 -0.01
N ARG A 118 -8.14 -7.83 -0.96
CA ARG A 118 -7.84 -8.01 -2.39
C ARG A 118 -8.76 -7.17 -3.27
N LEU A 119 -8.29 -6.84 -4.47
CA LEU A 119 -9.09 -6.23 -5.53
C LEU A 119 -9.52 -7.30 -6.54
N PRO A 120 -10.84 -7.50 -6.79
CA PRO A 120 -11.32 -8.38 -7.84
C PRO A 120 -10.89 -7.86 -9.22
N GLY A 121 -10.72 -8.77 -10.19
CA GLY A 121 -10.24 -8.45 -11.55
C GLY A 121 -11.03 -7.31 -12.20
N ARG A 122 -12.36 -7.36 -12.13
CA ARG A 122 -13.26 -6.29 -12.64
C ARG A 122 -12.93 -4.89 -12.11
N GLN A 123 -12.54 -4.78 -10.84
CA GLN A 123 -12.16 -3.48 -10.28
C GLN A 123 -10.80 -3.01 -10.80
N LYS A 124 -9.88 -3.92 -11.08
CA LYS A 124 -8.60 -3.58 -11.71
C LYS A 124 -8.81 -3.12 -13.16
N LEU A 125 -9.67 -3.80 -13.93
CA LEU A 125 -10.05 -3.36 -15.28
C LEU A 125 -10.71 -1.98 -15.25
N TRP A 126 -11.63 -1.75 -14.32
CA TRP A 126 -12.27 -0.44 -14.16
C TRP A 126 -11.23 0.66 -13.84
N ILE A 127 -10.27 0.38 -12.95
CA ILE A 127 -9.17 1.32 -12.65
C ILE A 127 -8.36 1.60 -13.91
N ALA A 128 -8.03 0.58 -14.70
CA ALA A 128 -7.28 0.73 -15.94
C ALA A 128 -8.03 1.66 -16.91
N GLY A 129 -9.29 1.35 -17.23
CA GLY A 129 -10.14 2.17 -18.10
C GLY A 129 -10.26 3.63 -17.63
N ARG A 130 -10.56 3.84 -16.34
CA ARG A 130 -10.65 5.21 -15.78
C ARG A 130 -9.32 5.96 -15.80
N THR A 131 -8.20 5.25 -15.75
CA THR A 131 -6.86 5.85 -15.84
C THR A 131 -6.52 6.22 -17.27
N TRP A 132 -6.94 5.41 -18.23
CA TRP A 132 -6.77 5.71 -19.63
C TRP A 132 -7.52 6.97 -20.02
N VAL A 133 -8.81 7.08 -19.66
CA VAL A 133 -9.64 8.27 -19.91
C VAL A 133 -9.01 9.51 -19.26
N ALA A 134 -8.64 9.42 -17.98
CA ALA A 134 -8.10 10.55 -17.23
C ALA A 134 -6.72 11.04 -17.69
N LEU A 135 -5.96 10.22 -18.44
CA LEU A 135 -4.63 10.60 -18.93
C LEU A 135 -4.62 10.98 -20.42
N ARG A 136 -5.67 10.64 -21.18
CA ARG A 136 -5.68 10.82 -22.65
C ARG A 136 -6.87 11.59 -23.19
N VAL A 137 -7.99 11.67 -22.46
CA VAL A 137 -9.24 12.29 -22.94
C VAL A 137 -9.55 13.59 -22.21
N LEU A 138 -9.17 13.70 -20.94
CA LEU A 138 -9.34 14.90 -20.13
C LEU A 138 -7.97 15.54 -19.88
N PRO A 139 -7.55 16.57 -20.64
CA PRO A 139 -6.32 17.31 -20.34
C PRO A 139 -6.34 17.90 -18.91
#